data_AF-A0A2K9DC07-F1
#
_entry.id   AF-A0A2K9DC07-F1
#
_cell.length_a   1.000
_cell.length_b   1.000
_cell.length_c   1.000
_cell.angle_alpha   90.00
_cell.angle_beta   90.00
_cell.angle_gamma   90.00
#
_symmetry.space_group_name_H-M   'P 1'
#
loop_
_entity.id
_entity.type
_entity.pdbx_description
1 polymer ?
#
loop_
_entity_poly.entity_id
_entity_poly.type
_entity_poly.pdbx_seq_one_letter_code
_entity_poly.pdbx_strand_id
1 'polypeptide(L)'
;MLHFVSRVDDSNAGDRVASPLTHYAERFAAFPFRRHDIRYIDWDAIRDDDVVILGGGGMFDHTEFMNRAINRLLRVGAPVIAWAPGFNTHFGLSPSFRTPIDFDRFTILTVRDFENEHAIPYLPDVTCVMPQLRTTHEIRRRFGVAHHKDFPLDFPGHDAISNETSVEEILTFIGESEIVVSNSYHMIYWATLMGKRCLSPGGFSTKFDGFEYPPTFIDPGEDLEDAARRARSYDVLDACIEKTDLFLEEVLAVVRAHVPEGVTPWDAYDLATRAAEAEQRARDLRLLPGDMVASKLLIDTGAGFTDDQRIDATNNVFGDDRMTVTFDLSAYTNIDSVRFHPLDGWVSRISVLSAVSDLGDAALVAEGASSADGVDTFLTTNPWYLSSAPVAGTLEISFHLELVPKAETEWNILQLDRLARIRTAERDAATAEFTETYEQLMGTARELDDARSELRETRSRLQRIEQSRAWRATRPVRAVARRLRALRDRRR
;
A
#
# COMPACT_ATOMS: atom_id res chain seq x y z
N MET A 1 18.90 -21.99 -22.29
CA MET A 1 18.62 -20.53 -22.33
C MET A 1 19.20 -19.90 -21.07
N LEU A 2 19.48 -18.59 -21.09
CA LEU A 2 20.01 -17.85 -19.94
C LEU A 2 18.89 -17.04 -19.27
N HIS A 3 18.77 -17.10 -17.95
CA HIS A 3 17.75 -16.37 -17.19
C HIS A 3 18.41 -15.40 -16.23
N PHE A 4 18.18 -14.11 -16.40
CA PHE A 4 18.60 -13.10 -15.45
C PHE A 4 17.47 -12.80 -14.48
N VAL A 5 17.70 -13.01 -13.19
CA VAL A 5 16.75 -12.72 -12.12
C VAL A 5 17.35 -11.63 -11.24
N SER A 6 16.69 -10.48 -11.16
CA SER A 6 17.10 -9.36 -10.31
C SER A 6 15.87 -8.65 -9.76
N ARG A 7 16.03 -7.75 -8.80
CA ARG A 7 14.97 -6.76 -8.52
C ARG A 7 14.83 -5.84 -9.74
N VAL A 8 13.60 -5.57 -10.17
CA VAL A 8 13.30 -4.55 -11.20
C VAL A 8 12.36 -3.52 -10.56
N ASP A 9 12.89 -2.33 -10.28
CA ASP A 9 12.15 -1.26 -9.61
C ASP A 9 12.40 0.08 -10.28
N ASP A 10 11.41 0.58 -11.01
CA ASP A 10 11.52 1.86 -11.72
C ASP A 10 11.59 3.08 -10.79
N SER A 11 11.18 2.91 -9.53
CA SER A 11 11.23 3.93 -8.50
C SER A 11 12.50 3.87 -7.66
N ASN A 12 13.41 2.92 -7.92
CA ASN A 12 14.69 2.84 -7.21
C ASN A 12 15.83 2.67 -8.21
N ALA A 13 16.53 3.76 -8.47
CA ALA A 13 17.62 3.85 -9.46
C ALA A 13 18.68 2.77 -9.28
N GLY A 14 19.02 2.44 -8.03
CA GLY A 14 20.00 1.42 -7.71
C GLY A 14 19.53 0.02 -8.10
N ASP A 15 18.35 -0.38 -7.64
CA ASP A 15 17.78 -1.69 -7.98
C ASP A 15 17.53 -1.84 -9.50
N ARG A 16 17.17 -0.74 -10.18
CA ARG A 16 16.97 -0.71 -11.63
C ARG A 16 18.21 -1.11 -12.42
N VAL A 17 19.39 -0.68 -11.98
CA VAL A 17 20.67 -0.89 -12.69
C VAL A 17 21.57 -1.94 -12.07
N ALA A 18 21.19 -2.57 -10.95
CA ALA A 18 22.03 -3.55 -10.28
C ALA A 18 22.15 -4.89 -11.03
N SER A 19 21.37 -5.13 -12.09
CA SER A 19 21.47 -6.38 -12.86
C SER A 19 22.79 -6.44 -13.65
N PRO A 20 23.54 -7.57 -13.62
CA PRO A 20 24.72 -7.75 -14.45
C PRO A 20 24.44 -7.62 -15.95
N LEU A 21 23.22 -8.00 -16.38
CA LEU A 21 22.79 -7.84 -17.76
C LEU A 21 22.83 -6.36 -18.20
N THR A 22 22.54 -5.41 -17.32
CA THR A 22 22.54 -3.97 -17.64
C THR A 22 23.91 -3.48 -18.08
N HIS A 23 24.99 -4.08 -17.56
CA HIS A 23 26.35 -3.62 -17.81
C HIS A 23 27.12 -4.49 -18.80
N TYR A 24 26.78 -5.78 -18.90
CA TYR A 24 27.49 -6.75 -19.73
C TYR A 24 26.63 -7.36 -20.83
N ALA A 25 25.53 -6.73 -21.23
CA ALA A 25 24.63 -7.28 -22.26
C ALA A 25 25.37 -7.69 -23.55
N GLU A 26 26.35 -6.92 -24.01
CA GLU A 26 27.16 -7.27 -25.19
C GLU A 26 27.93 -8.59 -25.03
N ARG A 27 28.38 -8.88 -23.80
CA ARG A 27 29.10 -10.13 -23.48
C ARG A 27 28.19 -11.35 -23.49
N PHE A 28 26.87 -11.15 -23.34
CA PHE A 28 25.85 -12.19 -23.38
C PHE A 28 25.07 -12.25 -24.70
N ALA A 29 25.32 -11.33 -25.64
CA ALA A 29 24.54 -11.19 -26.88
C ALA A 29 24.55 -12.43 -27.80
N ALA A 30 25.53 -13.32 -27.64
CA ALA A 30 25.63 -14.58 -28.37
C ALA A 30 24.71 -15.68 -27.83
N PHE A 31 24.07 -15.48 -26.67
CA PHE A 31 23.23 -16.47 -26.02
C PHE A 31 21.77 -16.02 -25.96
N PRO A 32 20.81 -16.96 -26.08
CA PRO A 32 19.42 -16.62 -25.87
C PRO A 32 19.18 -16.37 -24.38
N PHE A 33 18.59 -15.22 -24.04
CA PHE A 33 18.34 -14.87 -22.65
C PHE A 33 16.92 -14.34 -22.41
N ARG A 34 16.48 -14.46 -21.16
CA ARG A 34 15.25 -13.88 -20.61
C ARG A 34 15.56 -13.17 -19.29
N ARG A 35 14.88 -12.05 -19.03
CA ARG A 35 14.97 -11.33 -17.76
C ARG A 35 13.69 -11.54 -16.95
N HIS A 36 13.84 -11.65 -15.65
CA HIS A 36 12.78 -11.77 -14.67
C HIS A 36 13.02 -10.75 -13.56
N ASP A 37 11.93 -10.19 -13.04
CA ASP A 37 11.96 -9.63 -11.70
C ASP A 37 11.95 -10.80 -10.71
N ILE A 38 12.75 -10.75 -9.65
CA ILE A 38 12.72 -11.76 -8.58
C ILE A 38 11.32 -11.93 -8.00
N ARG A 39 10.50 -10.87 -8.03
CA ARG A 39 9.09 -10.88 -7.63
C ARG A 39 8.16 -11.56 -8.64
N TYR A 40 8.59 -11.69 -9.90
CA TYR A 40 7.80 -12.15 -11.06
C TYR A 40 8.65 -13.02 -11.98
N ILE A 41 8.81 -14.27 -11.57
CA ILE A 41 9.52 -15.28 -12.37
C ILE A 41 8.49 -16.09 -13.15
N ASP A 42 8.67 -16.16 -14.47
CA ASP A 42 7.94 -17.11 -15.31
C ASP A 42 8.55 -18.49 -15.10
N TRP A 43 8.02 -19.20 -14.12
CA TRP A 43 8.52 -20.51 -13.68
C TRP A 43 8.40 -21.58 -14.77
N ASP A 44 7.45 -21.46 -15.68
CA ASP A 44 7.24 -22.43 -16.75
C ASP A 44 8.28 -22.27 -17.87
N ALA A 45 8.98 -21.14 -17.89
CA ALA A 45 10.04 -20.86 -18.85
C ALA A 45 11.44 -21.35 -18.43
N ILE A 46 11.65 -21.70 -17.16
CA ILE A 46 12.95 -22.13 -16.64
C ILE A 46 12.98 -23.66 -16.57
N ARG A 47 13.88 -24.26 -17.33
CA ARG A 47 14.10 -25.71 -17.43
C ARG A 47 15.41 -26.10 -16.75
N ASP A 48 15.61 -27.39 -16.53
CA ASP A 48 16.81 -27.94 -15.88
C ASP A 48 18.07 -27.87 -16.76
N ASP A 49 17.92 -27.68 -18.07
CA ASP A 49 19.00 -27.46 -19.04
C ASP A 49 19.30 -25.97 -19.34
N ASP A 50 18.67 -25.05 -18.60
CA ASP A 50 18.94 -23.62 -18.65
C ASP A 50 20.04 -23.18 -17.66
N VAL A 51 20.45 -21.91 -17.69
CA VAL A 51 21.31 -21.30 -16.67
C VAL A 51 20.61 -20.10 -16.07
N VAL A 52 20.64 -19.97 -14.75
CA VAL A 52 20.07 -18.82 -14.03
C VAL A 52 21.19 -17.98 -13.43
N ILE A 53 21.20 -16.69 -13.74
CA ILE A 53 22.01 -15.67 -13.05
C ILE A 53 21.07 -14.87 -12.15
N LEU A 54 21.17 -15.09 -10.85
CA LEU A 54 20.51 -14.31 -9.81
C LEU A 54 21.47 -13.20 -9.38
N GLY A 55 21.17 -11.92 -9.63
CA GLY A 55 22.16 -10.90 -9.32
C GLY A 55 21.61 -9.49 -9.16
N GLY A 56 22.39 -8.69 -8.41
CA GLY A 56 22.12 -7.28 -8.15
C GLY A 56 21.09 -7.00 -7.07
N GLY A 57 21.33 -5.98 -6.26
CA GLY A 57 20.35 -5.49 -5.27
C GLY A 57 20.35 -6.26 -3.95
N GLY A 58 19.51 -5.82 -3.01
CA GLY A 58 19.40 -6.40 -1.67
C GLY A 58 18.31 -7.45 -1.62
N MET A 59 18.59 -8.67 -2.09
CA MET A 59 17.59 -9.73 -2.29
C MET A 59 17.61 -10.82 -1.21
N PHE A 60 18.77 -11.10 -0.60
CA PHE A 60 18.88 -12.13 0.42
C PHE A 60 18.29 -11.62 1.72
N ASP A 61 17.42 -12.44 2.33
CA ASP A 61 16.73 -12.13 3.58
C ASP A 61 16.07 -10.74 3.57
N HIS A 62 15.53 -10.37 2.41
CA HIS A 62 14.74 -9.16 2.26
C HIS A 62 13.26 -9.41 2.60
N THR A 63 12.71 -10.51 2.06
CA THR A 63 11.32 -10.95 2.29
C THR A 63 11.23 -12.47 2.27
N GLU A 64 10.25 -13.04 2.97
CA GLU A 64 9.94 -14.47 2.90
C GLU A 64 9.64 -14.92 1.45
N PHE A 65 8.97 -14.06 0.66
CA PHE A 65 8.75 -14.30 -0.77
C PHE A 65 10.06 -14.55 -1.51
N MET A 66 11.03 -13.65 -1.37
CA MET A 66 12.29 -13.72 -2.11
C MET A 66 13.07 -14.97 -1.72
N ASN A 67 13.16 -15.30 -0.43
CA ASN A 67 13.84 -16.52 0.01
C ASN A 67 13.20 -17.79 -0.60
N ARG A 68 11.86 -17.85 -0.63
CA ARG A 68 11.14 -18.96 -1.28
C ARG A 68 11.37 -19.03 -2.78
N ALA A 69 11.37 -17.88 -3.46
CA ALA A 69 11.63 -17.79 -4.89
C ALA A 69 13.05 -18.26 -5.22
N ILE A 70 14.05 -17.81 -4.45
CA ILE A 70 15.44 -18.24 -4.58
C ILE A 70 15.55 -19.75 -4.40
N ASN A 71 14.98 -20.30 -3.34
CA ASN A 71 15.00 -21.75 -3.11
C ASN A 71 14.24 -22.54 -4.20
N ARG A 72 13.20 -21.95 -4.81
CA ARG A 72 12.53 -22.56 -5.96
C ARG A 72 13.43 -22.58 -7.18
N LEU A 73 14.14 -21.49 -7.51
CA LEU A 73 15.15 -21.46 -8.58
C LEU A 73 16.20 -22.56 -8.35
N LEU A 74 16.74 -22.65 -7.13
CA LEU A 74 17.71 -23.67 -6.76
C LEU A 74 17.17 -25.10 -6.93
N ARG A 75 15.86 -25.32 -6.78
CA ARG A 75 15.21 -26.63 -6.96
C ARG A 75 14.91 -27.02 -8.41
N VAL A 76 15.03 -26.12 -9.39
CA VAL A 76 14.73 -26.42 -10.80
C VAL A 76 15.68 -27.47 -11.39
N GLY A 77 16.95 -27.49 -10.95
CA GLY A 77 17.98 -28.39 -11.48
C GLY A 77 18.96 -27.71 -12.44
N ALA A 78 18.63 -26.51 -12.92
CA ALA A 78 19.52 -25.63 -13.67
C ALA A 78 20.71 -25.16 -12.79
N PRO A 79 21.90 -24.92 -13.37
CA PRO A 79 22.93 -24.14 -12.72
C PRO A 79 22.42 -22.76 -12.33
N VAL A 80 22.57 -22.41 -11.05
CA VAL A 80 22.19 -21.10 -10.50
C VAL A 80 23.44 -20.38 -10.00
N ILE A 81 23.69 -19.19 -10.53
CA ILE A 81 24.83 -18.34 -10.23
C ILE A 81 24.32 -17.13 -9.46
N ALA A 82 24.78 -16.91 -8.23
CA ALA A 82 24.56 -15.67 -7.49
C ALA A 82 25.68 -14.67 -7.78
N TRP A 83 25.33 -13.57 -8.44
CA TRP A 83 26.24 -12.47 -8.80
C TRP A 83 26.01 -11.27 -7.89
N ALA A 84 26.76 -11.25 -6.79
CA ALA A 84 26.75 -10.20 -5.77
C ALA A 84 25.35 -9.73 -5.29
N PRO A 85 24.31 -10.59 -5.11
CA PRO A 85 23.15 -10.19 -4.32
C PRO A 85 23.59 -9.80 -2.89
N GLY A 86 22.90 -8.82 -2.31
CA GLY A 86 23.16 -8.41 -0.94
C GLY A 86 22.10 -8.87 0.06
N PHE A 87 22.51 -8.98 1.31
CA PHE A 87 21.60 -9.14 2.45
C PHE A 87 20.86 -7.83 2.74
N ASN A 88 19.56 -7.91 3.04
CA ASN A 88 18.74 -6.71 3.21
C ASN A 88 17.55 -6.91 4.16
N THR A 89 17.82 -7.46 5.33
CA THR A 89 16.83 -7.61 6.39
C THR A 89 16.56 -6.26 7.01
N HIS A 90 15.34 -5.76 6.89
CA HIS A 90 14.93 -4.51 7.52
C HIS A 90 14.56 -4.72 8.99
N PHE A 91 15.30 -4.08 9.89
CA PHE A 91 15.05 -4.16 11.32
C PHE A 91 13.67 -3.54 11.64
N GLY A 92 12.88 -4.22 12.48
CA GLY A 92 11.53 -3.78 12.84
C GLY A 92 10.43 -4.02 11.80
N LEU A 93 10.77 -4.32 10.54
CA LEU A 93 9.80 -4.65 9.49
C LEU A 93 9.66 -6.16 9.23
N SER A 94 10.68 -6.97 9.49
CA SER A 94 10.61 -8.42 9.28
C SER A 94 11.38 -9.17 10.37
N PRO A 95 10.78 -9.45 11.54
CA PRO A 95 11.50 -10.07 12.63
C PRO A 95 11.70 -11.59 12.47
N SER A 96 11.10 -12.25 11.46
CA SER A 96 11.33 -13.68 11.24
C SER A 96 11.06 -14.14 9.80
N PHE A 97 12.12 -14.54 9.10
CA PHE A 97 12.00 -15.40 7.90
C PHE A 97 11.83 -16.84 8.37
N ARG A 98 10.82 -17.54 7.84
CA ARG A 98 10.65 -18.97 8.12
C ARG A 98 11.46 -19.84 7.16
N THR A 99 11.77 -19.29 5.98
CA THR A 99 12.50 -20.00 4.93
C THR A 99 13.95 -19.53 4.87
N PRO A 100 14.93 -20.31 5.37
CA PRO A 100 16.34 -20.04 5.11
C PRO A 100 16.69 -20.31 3.64
N ILE A 101 17.66 -19.61 3.08
CA ILE A 101 18.14 -19.84 1.70
C ILE A 101 19.08 -21.06 1.68
N ASP A 102 18.90 -21.94 0.69
CA ASP A 102 19.71 -23.15 0.49
C ASP A 102 21.07 -22.82 -0.19
N PHE A 103 21.93 -22.04 0.48
CA PHE A 103 23.17 -21.51 -0.11
C PHE A 103 24.09 -22.57 -0.74
N ASP A 104 24.13 -23.78 -0.21
CA ASP A 104 24.96 -24.89 -0.73
C ASP A 104 24.53 -25.39 -2.12
N ARG A 105 23.37 -24.95 -2.63
CA ARG A 105 22.81 -25.41 -3.91
C ARG A 105 23.16 -24.50 -5.09
N PHE A 106 23.77 -23.35 -4.83
CA PHE A 106 24.27 -22.50 -5.91
C PHE A 106 25.46 -23.16 -6.61
N THR A 107 25.54 -23.00 -7.92
CA THR A 107 26.70 -23.43 -8.72
C THR A 107 27.89 -22.51 -8.47
N ILE A 108 27.64 -21.20 -8.40
CA ILE A 108 28.59 -20.18 -8.00
C ILE A 108 27.85 -19.22 -7.08
N LEU A 109 28.43 -18.89 -5.94
CA LEU A 109 27.82 -18.03 -4.93
C LEU A 109 28.79 -16.93 -4.50
N THR A 110 28.38 -15.69 -4.72
CA THR A 110 29.04 -14.49 -4.21
C THR A 110 28.00 -13.55 -3.62
N VAL A 111 28.42 -12.65 -2.72
CA VAL A 111 27.58 -11.59 -2.15
C VAL A 111 28.35 -10.27 -2.12
N ARG A 112 27.62 -9.14 -2.09
CA ARG A 112 28.22 -7.80 -1.96
C ARG A 112 28.52 -7.39 -0.52
N ASP A 113 28.18 -8.25 0.44
CA ASP A 113 28.44 -8.09 1.86
C ASP A 113 29.77 -8.77 2.22
N PHE A 114 30.81 -7.97 2.43
CA PHE A 114 32.18 -8.41 2.69
C PHE A 114 32.29 -9.26 3.97
N GLU A 115 31.80 -8.72 5.08
CA GLU A 115 31.64 -9.47 6.33
C GLU A 115 30.18 -9.94 6.42
N ASN A 116 29.95 -11.22 6.13
CA ASN A 116 28.64 -11.85 6.21
C ASN A 116 28.69 -13.10 7.10
N GLU A 117 27.58 -13.42 7.76
CA GLU A 117 27.49 -14.51 8.75
C GLU A 117 27.68 -15.91 8.15
N HIS A 118 27.53 -16.04 6.83
CA HIS A 118 27.64 -17.30 6.10
C HIS A 118 29.03 -17.55 5.51
N ALA A 119 29.99 -16.63 5.71
CA ALA A 119 31.33 -16.68 5.11
C ALA A 119 31.32 -16.87 3.58
N ILE A 120 30.29 -16.32 2.91
CA ILE A 120 30.14 -16.37 1.46
C ILE A 120 31.19 -15.44 0.83
N PRO A 121 31.85 -15.84 -0.28
CA PRO A 121 32.82 -15.00 -0.97
C PRO A 121 32.25 -13.64 -1.39
N TYR A 122 33.02 -12.60 -1.12
CA TYR A 122 32.69 -11.24 -1.50
C TYR A 122 32.93 -10.98 -2.99
N LEU A 123 31.99 -10.27 -3.62
CA LEU A 123 32.13 -9.67 -4.94
C LEU A 123 31.50 -8.27 -4.91
N PRO A 124 32.17 -7.23 -5.46
CA PRO A 124 31.58 -5.90 -5.52
C PRO A 124 30.24 -5.89 -6.28
N ASP A 125 29.37 -4.95 -5.93
CA ASP A 125 28.16 -4.73 -6.69
C ASP A 125 28.50 -4.32 -8.14
N VAL A 126 27.87 -4.97 -9.11
CA VAL A 126 28.22 -4.85 -10.54
C VAL A 126 28.12 -3.42 -11.07
N THR A 127 27.38 -2.53 -10.39
CA THR A 127 27.29 -1.13 -10.77
C THR A 127 28.64 -0.39 -10.73
N CYS A 128 29.70 -0.98 -10.17
CA CYS A 128 31.03 -0.40 -10.23
C CYS A 128 31.60 -0.23 -11.63
N VAL A 129 31.07 -0.94 -12.64
CA VAL A 129 31.55 -0.84 -14.02
C VAL A 129 30.90 0.29 -14.80
N MET A 130 29.98 1.05 -14.20
CA MET A 130 29.32 2.19 -14.85
C MET A 130 30.35 3.24 -15.28
N PRO A 131 30.44 3.58 -16.58
CA PRO A 131 31.41 4.56 -17.08
C PRO A 131 31.30 5.93 -16.42
N GLN A 132 30.08 6.31 -16.02
CA GLN A 132 29.77 7.60 -15.41
C GLN A 132 30.49 7.82 -14.07
N LEU A 133 30.88 6.75 -13.37
CA LEU A 133 31.64 6.82 -12.11
C LEU A 133 33.05 7.40 -12.29
N ARG A 134 33.57 7.41 -13.52
CA ARG A 134 34.86 8.04 -13.85
C ARG A 134 34.74 9.55 -14.15
N THR A 135 33.52 10.07 -14.23
CA THR A 135 33.30 11.48 -14.55
C THR A 135 33.78 12.36 -13.41
N THR A 136 34.61 13.35 -13.72
CA THR A 136 35.04 14.38 -12.77
C THR A 136 34.03 15.52 -12.74
N HIS A 137 33.71 16.01 -11.54
CA HIS A 137 32.77 17.10 -11.33
C HIS A 137 33.41 18.22 -10.50
N GLU A 138 33.02 19.47 -10.77
CA GLU A 138 33.36 20.59 -9.90
C GLU A 138 32.57 20.50 -8.60
N ILE A 139 33.23 20.69 -7.46
CA ILE A 139 32.57 20.66 -6.15
C ILE A 139 31.72 21.92 -5.98
N ARG A 140 30.41 21.74 -5.80
CA ARG A 140 29.42 22.80 -5.62
C ARG A 140 28.88 22.87 -4.20
N ARG A 141 28.93 21.76 -3.47
CA ARG A 141 28.42 21.66 -2.09
C ARG A 141 29.39 20.90 -1.20
N ARG A 142 29.49 21.35 0.04
CA ARG A 142 30.29 20.67 1.07
C ARG A 142 29.63 19.36 1.48
N PHE A 143 28.35 19.40 1.82
CA PHE A 143 27.54 18.23 2.15
C PHE A 143 26.39 18.11 1.16
N GLY A 144 26.23 16.93 0.56
CA GLY A 144 25.06 16.55 -0.23
C GLY A 144 24.33 15.38 0.43
N VAL A 145 23.02 15.50 0.60
CA VAL A 145 22.18 14.47 1.23
C VAL A 145 21.56 13.58 0.16
N ALA A 146 21.99 12.33 0.07
CA ALA A 146 21.44 11.37 -0.89
C ALA A 146 20.72 10.26 -0.14
N HIS A 147 19.39 10.22 -0.17
CA HIS A 147 18.60 9.35 0.71
C HIS A 147 17.79 8.29 -0.04
N HIS A 148 17.36 7.27 0.70
CA HIS A 148 16.38 6.31 0.22
C HIS A 148 14.99 6.94 0.17
N LYS A 149 14.19 6.62 -0.84
CA LYS A 149 12.85 7.16 -1.04
C LYS A 149 11.89 6.87 0.11
N ASP A 150 11.94 5.65 0.63
CA ASP A 150 11.08 5.18 1.73
C ASP A 150 11.61 5.59 3.12
N PHE A 151 12.85 6.08 3.19
CA PHE A 151 13.49 6.52 4.43
C PHE A 151 14.16 7.88 4.20
N PRO A 152 13.38 8.97 4.07
CA PRO A 152 13.95 10.30 3.85
C PRO A 152 14.83 10.75 5.02
N LEU A 153 15.87 11.51 4.70
CA LEU A 153 16.76 12.13 5.69
C LEU A 153 16.48 13.63 5.75
N ASP A 154 16.22 14.14 6.95
CA ASP A 154 16.01 15.57 7.18
C ASP A 154 17.29 16.23 7.70
N PHE A 155 17.96 16.99 6.84
CA PHE A 155 19.13 17.81 7.17
C PHE A 155 18.89 19.23 6.65
N PRO A 156 18.22 20.09 7.44
CA PRO A 156 17.83 21.43 7.01
C PRO A 156 19.04 22.26 6.55
N GLY A 157 18.88 22.96 5.42
CA GLY A 157 19.93 23.81 4.85
C GLY A 157 20.94 23.09 3.93
N HIS A 158 20.73 21.80 3.66
CA HIS A 158 21.53 21.03 2.72
C HIS A 158 20.71 20.62 1.49
N ASP A 159 21.36 20.61 0.32
CA ASP A 159 20.76 20.06 -0.90
C ASP A 159 20.53 18.55 -0.71
N ALA A 160 19.40 18.06 -1.22
CA ALA A 160 19.01 16.66 -1.10
C ALA A 160 18.57 16.05 -2.43
N ILE A 161 18.81 14.74 -2.58
CA ILE A 161 18.30 13.92 -3.68
C ILE A 161 17.83 12.56 -3.16
N SER A 162 16.77 12.02 -3.77
CA SER A 162 16.23 10.68 -3.50
C SER A 162 16.75 9.67 -4.51
N ASN A 163 16.80 8.38 -4.17
CA ASN A 163 17.11 7.31 -5.13
C ASN A 163 15.97 7.01 -6.13
N GLU A 164 14.88 7.77 -6.12
CA GLU A 164 13.83 7.78 -7.16
C GLU A 164 14.26 8.51 -8.45
N THR A 165 15.29 9.35 -8.39
CA THR A 165 15.76 10.13 -9.55
C THR A 165 16.62 9.29 -10.49
N SER A 166 17.01 9.85 -11.64
CA SER A 166 17.84 9.11 -12.59
C SER A 166 19.26 8.87 -12.05
N VAL A 167 19.88 7.77 -12.47
CA VAL A 167 21.29 7.46 -12.12
C VAL A 167 22.22 8.60 -12.52
N GLU A 168 21.99 9.26 -13.67
CA GLU A 168 22.80 10.39 -14.13
C GLU A 168 22.73 11.59 -13.18
N GLU A 169 21.53 11.96 -12.73
CA GLU A 169 21.34 13.04 -11.76
C GLU A 169 21.97 12.69 -10.41
N ILE A 170 21.83 11.44 -9.97
CA ILE A 170 22.42 10.94 -8.72
C ILE A 170 23.95 11.02 -8.75
N LEU A 171 24.58 10.47 -9.80
CA LEU A 171 26.03 10.48 -9.91
C LEU A 171 26.58 11.90 -10.06
N THR A 172 25.87 12.77 -10.77
CA THR A 172 26.21 14.19 -10.84
C THR A 172 26.11 14.85 -9.46
N PHE A 173 25.04 14.60 -8.71
CA PHE A 173 24.87 15.14 -7.37
C PHE A 173 25.99 14.68 -6.42
N ILE A 174 26.32 13.38 -6.44
CA ILE A 174 27.43 12.79 -5.68
C ILE A 174 28.77 13.43 -6.10
N GLY A 175 29.01 13.54 -7.41
CA GLY A 175 30.23 14.11 -7.98
C GLY A 175 30.47 15.56 -7.58
N GLU A 176 29.41 16.36 -7.54
CA GLU A 176 29.45 17.78 -7.12
C GLU A 176 29.51 17.98 -5.60
N SER A 177 29.40 16.90 -4.82
CA SER A 177 29.48 16.95 -3.37
C SER A 177 30.90 16.63 -2.90
N GLU A 178 31.39 17.36 -1.90
CA GLU A 178 32.66 17.02 -1.23
C GLU A 178 32.46 15.81 -0.30
N ILE A 179 31.34 15.80 0.41
CA ILE A 179 30.95 14.77 1.37
C ILE A 179 29.48 14.39 1.10
N VAL A 180 29.19 13.09 1.07
CA VAL A 180 27.84 12.56 0.88
C VAL A 180 27.31 12.03 2.20
N VAL A 181 26.14 12.51 2.61
CA VAL A 181 25.38 11.96 3.75
C VAL A 181 24.29 11.05 3.19
N SER A 182 24.27 9.78 3.58
CA SER A 182 23.35 8.83 2.98
C SER A 182 22.93 7.66 3.87
N ASN A 183 21.69 7.23 3.69
CA ASN A 183 21.13 5.99 4.23
C ASN A 183 20.68 5.03 3.10
N SER A 184 21.32 5.11 1.93
CA SER A 184 21.05 4.21 0.81
C SER A 184 22.34 3.50 0.41
N TYR A 185 22.26 2.16 0.26
CA TYR A 185 23.41 1.33 -0.09
C TYR A 185 24.11 1.83 -1.36
N HIS A 186 23.37 1.97 -2.46
CA HIS A 186 23.96 2.37 -3.74
C HIS A 186 24.51 3.80 -3.71
N MET A 187 23.90 4.71 -2.95
CA MET A 187 24.42 6.07 -2.80
C MET A 187 25.76 6.09 -2.05
N ILE A 188 25.87 5.33 -0.95
CA ILE A 188 27.12 5.16 -0.21
C ILE A 188 28.18 4.49 -1.09
N TYR A 189 27.77 3.44 -1.81
CA TYR A 189 28.66 2.66 -2.67
C TYR A 189 29.20 3.51 -3.82
N TRP A 190 28.35 4.20 -4.59
CA TRP A 190 28.78 5.07 -5.68
C TRP A 190 29.61 6.25 -5.19
N ALA A 191 29.27 6.86 -4.06
CA ALA A 191 30.10 7.90 -3.44
C ALA A 191 31.50 7.37 -3.12
N THR A 192 31.60 6.16 -2.57
CA THR A 192 32.87 5.48 -2.27
C THR A 192 33.68 5.22 -3.54
N LEU A 193 33.05 4.70 -4.58
CA LEU A 193 33.69 4.45 -5.89
C LEU A 193 34.18 5.74 -6.57
N MET A 194 33.48 6.86 -6.36
CA MET A 194 33.87 8.19 -6.86
C MET A 194 34.90 8.90 -5.95
N GLY A 195 35.45 8.21 -4.95
CA GLY A 195 36.46 8.76 -4.04
C GLY A 195 35.93 9.82 -3.07
N LYS A 196 34.61 9.85 -2.84
CA LYS A 196 33.97 10.79 -1.90
C LYS A 196 34.06 10.27 -0.48
N ARG A 197 34.09 11.20 0.48
CA ARG A 197 33.85 10.87 1.89
C ARG A 197 32.36 10.66 2.10
N CYS A 198 31.99 9.60 2.82
CA CYS A 198 30.60 9.28 3.08
C CYS A 198 30.30 9.20 4.58
N LEU A 199 29.20 9.82 4.98
CA LEU A 199 28.62 9.76 6.32
C LEU A 199 27.29 9.00 6.24
N SER A 200 27.01 8.13 7.21
CA SER A 200 25.75 7.38 7.23
C SER A 200 25.12 7.33 8.62
N PRO A 201 23.86 7.74 8.79
CA PRO A 201 23.14 7.51 10.04
C PRO A 201 22.76 6.03 10.24
N GLY A 202 22.99 5.16 9.24
CA GLY A 202 22.80 3.70 9.32
C GLY A 202 21.38 3.27 9.72
N GLY A 203 21.29 2.06 10.30
CA GLY A 203 20.31 1.78 11.36
C GLY A 203 18.99 1.11 10.99
N PHE A 204 18.69 0.82 9.72
CA PHE A 204 17.39 0.21 9.36
C PHE A 204 17.46 -1.12 8.60
N SER A 205 18.64 -1.55 8.16
CA SER A 205 18.78 -2.81 7.42
C SER A 205 20.18 -3.42 7.58
N THR A 206 20.28 -4.75 7.48
CA THR A 206 21.57 -5.47 7.49
C THR A 206 22.51 -5.08 6.34
N LYS A 207 22.00 -4.44 5.29
CA LYS A 207 22.80 -3.94 4.14
C LYS A 207 23.91 -2.95 4.53
N PHE A 208 23.88 -2.40 5.75
CA PHE A 208 24.90 -1.48 6.25
C PHE A 208 26.04 -2.19 6.98
N ASP A 209 25.89 -3.47 7.31
CA ASP A 209 26.83 -4.20 8.16
C ASP A 209 28.01 -4.75 7.35
N GLY A 210 27.80 -5.03 6.06
CA GLY A 210 28.74 -5.76 5.19
C GLY A 210 29.64 -4.93 4.28
N PHE A 211 29.87 -3.64 4.49
CA PHE A 211 30.72 -2.86 3.57
C PHE A 211 32.22 -3.22 3.69
N GLU A 212 32.88 -3.60 2.58
CA GLU A 212 34.35 -3.70 2.51
C GLU A 212 35.01 -2.34 2.81
N TYR A 213 34.38 -1.27 2.31
CA TYR A 213 34.80 0.13 2.47
C TYR A 213 33.70 0.90 3.20
N PRO A 214 33.65 0.83 4.54
CA PRO A 214 32.54 1.36 5.29
C PRO A 214 32.51 2.89 5.25
N PRO A 215 31.30 3.49 5.21
CA PRO A 215 31.13 4.91 5.48
C PRO A 215 31.47 5.20 6.94
N THR A 216 31.55 6.48 7.26
CA THR A 216 31.61 6.92 8.65
C THR A 216 30.20 6.96 9.23
N PHE A 217 29.89 6.02 10.12
CA PHE A 217 28.61 6.00 10.82
C PHE A 217 28.49 7.17 11.79
N ILE A 218 27.36 7.87 11.76
CA ILE A 218 27.05 9.04 12.59
C ILE A 218 25.86 8.78 13.50
N ASP A 219 25.89 9.34 14.71
CA ASP A 219 24.76 9.27 15.64
C ASP A 219 23.72 10.37 15.35
N PRO A 220 22.44 10.17 15.72
CA PRO A 220 21.42 11.20 15.63
C PRO A 220 21.85 12.50 16.33
N GLY A 221 21.87 13.61 15.58
CA GLY A 221 22.24 14.92 16.10
C GLY A 221 23.75 15.18 16.21
N GLU A 222 24.61 14.26 15.74
CA GLU A 222 26.04 14.51 15.61
C GLU A 222 26.31 15.67 14.63
N ASP A 223 27.30 16.51 14.95
CA ASP A 223 27.73 17.59 14.08
C ASP A 223 28.44 17.03 12.83
N LEU A 224 27.96 17.45 11.65
CA LEU A 224 28.47 16.94 10.37
C LEU A 224 29.93 17.32 10.11
N GLU A 225 30.42 18.42 10.68
CA GLU A 225 31.81 18.84 10.50
C GLU A 225 32.77 18.00 11.32
N ASP A 226 32.38 17.65 12.54
CA ASP A 226 33.14 16.72 13.37
C ASP A 226 33.16 15.32 12.74
N ALA A 227 32.01 14.84 12.24
CA ALA A 227 31.94 13.60 11.48
C ALA A 227 32.79 13.64 10.19
N ALA A 228 32.79 14.77 9.47
CA ALA A 228 33.58 14.95 8.25
C ALA A 228 35.10 14.80 8.49
N ARG A 229 35.61 15.21 9.66
CA ARG A 229 37.05 15.10 10.00
C ARG A 229 37.51 13.66 10.15
N ARG A 230 36.61 12.77 10.57
CA ARG A 230 36.88 11.33 10.75
C ARG A 230 36.55 10.51 9.49
N ALA A 231 35.84 11.10 8.54
CA ALA A 231 35.47 10.46 7.30
C ALA A 231 36.64 10.23 6.34
N ARG A 232 36.70 9.02 5.78
CA ARG A 232 37.73 8.57 4.85
C ARG A 232 37.17 8.52 3.44
N SER A 233 38.04 8.80 2.47
CA SER A 233 37.81 8.46 1.06
C SER A 233 38.62 7.22 0.71
N TYR A 234 38.18 6.52 -0.33
CA TYR A 234 38.80 5.30 -0.81
C TYR A 234 39.06 5.43 -2.31
N ASP A 235 40.20 4.91 -2.78
CA ASP A 235 40.54 4.82 -4.20
C ASP A 235 40.46 3.34 -4.62
N VAL A 236 39.26 2.91 -5.01
CA VAL A 236 38.89 1.48 -5.10
C VAL A 236 38.16 1.10 -6.39
N LEU A 237 37.82 2.07 -7.25
CA LEU A 237 37.01 1.82 -8.45
C LEU A 237 37.64 0.77 -9.36
N ASP A 238 38.92 0.93 -9.70
CA ASP A 238 39.60 0.01 -10.63
C ASP A 238 39.70 -1.41 -10.06
N ALA A 239 39.97 -1.54 -8.75
CA ALA A 239 39.99 -2.84 -8.08
C ALA A 239 38.62 -3.53 -8.06
N CYS A 240 37.54 -2.76 -7.88
CA CYS A 240 36.17 -3.29 -7.94
C CYS A 240 35.80 -3.75 -9.36
N ILE A 241 36.18 -2.98 -10.38
CA ILE A 241 35.97 -3.34 -11.79
C ILE A 241 36.73 -4.62 -12.12
N GLU A 242 38.01 -4.72 -11.75
CA GLU A 242 38.83 -5.91 -12.01
C GLU A 242 38.23 -7.18 -11.38
N LYS A 243 37.81 -7.13 -10.12
CA LYS A 243 37.13 -8.26 -9.44
C LYS A 243 35.87 -8.69 -10.21
N THR A 244 35.08 -7.73 -10.66
CA THR A 244 33.81 -7.98 -11.38
C THR A 244 34.06 -8.56 -12.78
N ASP A 245 35.05 -8.05 -13.50
CA ASP A 245 35.43 -8.54 -14.83
C ASP A 245 36.00 -9.97 -14.76
N LEU A 246 36.79 -10.28 -13.73
CA LEU A 246 37.27 -11.65 -13.52
C LEU A 246 36.11 -12.62 -13.26
N PHE A 247 35.15 -12.22 -12.41
CA PHE A 247 33.98 -13.04 -12.13
C PHE A 247 33.10 -13.24 -13.38
N LEU A 248 32.95 -12.23 -14.24
CA LEU A 248 32.26 -12.37 -15.52
C LEU A 248 32.84 -13.51 -16.36
N GLU A 249 34.16 -13.67 -16.41
CA GLU A 249 34.77 -14.77 -17.19
C GLU A 249 34.44 -16.16 -16.60
N GLU A 250 34.34 -16.27 -15.26
CA GLU A 250 33.87 -17.50 -14.59
C GLU A 250 32.42 -17.81 -14.96
N VAL A 251 31.55 -16.80 -14.93
CA VAL A 251 30.15 -16.93 -15.33
C VAL A 251 30.03 -17.34 -16.80
N LEU A 252 30.77 -16.69 -17.70
CA LEU A 252 30.75 -17.02 -19.12
C LEU A 252 31.27 -18.42 -19.41
N ALA A 253 32.17 -18.97 -18.59
CA ALA A 253 32.60 -20.36 -18.71
C ALA A 253 31.45 -21.33 -18.43
N VAL A 254 30.65 -21.07 -17.39
CA VAL A 254 29.44 -21.87 -17.09
C VAL A 254 28.40 -21.71 -18.19
N VAL A 255 28.12 -20.49 -18.63
CA VAL A 255 27.14 -20.22 -19.69
C VAL A 255 27.52 -20.95 -20.98
N ARG A 256 28.77 -20.85 -21.43
CA ARG A 256 29.26 -21.55 -22.65
C ARG A 256 29.18 -23.07 -22.56
N ALA A 257 29.26 -23.63 -21.35
CA ALA A 257 29.17 -25.08 -21.16
C ALA A 257 27.73 -25.63 -21.23
N HIS A 258 26.71 -24.79 -20.99
CA HIS A 258 25.33 -25.23 -20.83
C HIS A 258 24.37 -24.63 -21.87
N VAL A 259 24.62 -23.39 -22.30
CA VAL A 259 23.73 -22.67 -23.21
C VAL A 259 24.37 -22.63 -24.60
N PRO A 260 23.75 -23.25 -25.62
CA PRO A 260 24.25 -23.16 -26.98
C PRO A 260 24.17 -21.71 -27.49
N GLU A 261 25.13 -21.34 -28.35
CA GLU A 261 25.07 -20.05 -29.03
C GLU A 261 23.80 -19.95 -29.88
N GLY A 262 23.15 -18.79 -29.80
CA GLY A 262 21.91 -18.48 -30.45
C GLY A 262 21.56 -17.02 -30.16
N VAL A 263 21.27 -16.25 -31.21
CA VAL A 263 21.04 -14.81 -31.05
C VAL A 263 19.59 -14.57 -30.66
N THR A 264 19.38 -13.88 -29.55
CA THR A 264 18.10 -13.20 -29.29
C THR A 264 18.22 -11.75 -29.79
N PRO A 265 17.30 -11.25 -30.63
CA PRO A 265 17.32 -9.86 -31.06
C PRO A 265 17.32 -8.92 -29.85
N TRP A 266 18.15 -7.88 -29.86
CA TRP A 266 18.23 -6.89 -28.78
C TRP A 266 16.88 -6.26 -28.42
N ASP A 267 15.95 -6.12 -29.38
CA ASP A 267 14.58 -5.64 -29.13
C ASP A 267 13.80 -6.51 -28.12
N ALA A 268 14.23 -7.76 -27.89
CA ALA A 268 13.66 -8.63 -26.86
C ALA A 268 14.07 -8.21 -25.42
N TYR A 269 15.16 -7.46 -25.26
CA TYR A 269 15.60 -6.91 -23.96
C TYR A 269 14.55 -5.92 -23.40
N ASP A 270 14.07 -5.02 -24.26
CA ASP A 270 13.01 -4.06 -23.95
C ASP A 270 11.68 -4.78 -23.67
N LEU A 271 11.38 -5.83 -24.44
CA LEU A 271 10.14 -6.59 -24.28
C LEU A 271 10.10 -7.36 -22.94
N ALA A 272 11.21 -7.97 -22.53
CA ALA A 272 11.30 -8.70 -21.26
C ALA A 272 11.22 -7.77 -20.05
N THR A 273 11.85 -6.59 -20.13
CA THR A 273 11.74 -5.55 -19.07
C THR A 273 10.30 -5.03 -18.99
N ARG A 274 9.67 -4.68 -20.13
CA ARG A 274 8.25 -4.26 -20.17
C ARG A 274 7.29 -5.35 -19.71
N ALA A 275 7.58 -6.62 -19.96
CA ALA A 275 6.78 -7.75 -19.50
C ALA A 275 6.84 -7.89 -17.97
N ALA A 276 8.04 -7.82 -17.38
CA ALA A 276 8.21 -7.81 -15.93
C ALA A 276 7.51 -6.61 -15.28
N GLU A 277 7.62 -5.42 -15.87
CA GLU A 277 6.88 -4.23 -15.42
C GLU A 277 5.35 -4.38 -15.55
N ALA A 278 4.88 -5.02 -16.62
CA ALA A 278 3.45 -5.29 -16.81
C ALA A 278 2.92 -6.30 -15.79
N GLU A 279 3.69 -7.34 -15.47
CA GLU A 279 3.38 -8.31 -14.41
C GLU A 279 3.39 -7.65 -13.03
N GLN A 280 4.32 -6.70 -12.79
CA GLN A 280 4.30 -5.88 -11.59
C GLN A 280 2.99 -5.11 -11.43
N ARG A 281 2.56 -4.41 -12.47
CA ARG A 281 1.28 -3.66 -12.47
C ARG A 281 0.06 -4.57 -12.28
N ALA A 282 0.16 -5.86 -12.59
CA ALA A 282 -0.92 -6.83 -12.40
C ALA A 282 -0.99 -7.40 -10.97
N ARG A 283 0.13 -7.48 -10.21
CA ARG A 283 0.16 -7.92 -8.79
C ARG A 283 -0.45 -6.90 -7.84
N ASP A 284 -0.48 -5.62 -8.22
CA ASP A 284 -1.22 -4.58 -7.48
C ASP A 284 -2.73 -4.93 -7.30
N LEU A 285 -3.22 -6.04 -7.88
CA LEU A 285 -4.59 -6.51 -7.74
C LEU A 285 -4.74 -7.78 -6.88
N ARG A 286 -3.65 -8.39 -6.35
CA ARG A 286 -3.70 -9.63 -5.53
C ARG A 286 -2.50 -9.76 -4.56
N LEU A 287 -2.75 -10.16 -3.32
CA LEU A 287 -1.69 -10.60 -2.40
C LEU A 287 -1.17 -12.00 -2.81
N LEU A 288 0.14 -12.19 -2.77
CA LEU A 288 0.82 -13.45 -3.09
C LEU A 288 1.52 -14.02 -1.85
N PRO A 289 1.66 -15.36 -1.74
CA PRO A 289 2.44 -15.99 -0.66
C PRO A 289 3.86 -15.42 -0.59
N GLY A 290 4.17 -14.73 0.49
CA GLY A 290 5.42 -14.09 0.86
C GLY A 290 5.37 -12.56 0.85
N ASP A 291 4.25 -11.95 0.43
CA ASP A 291 4.04 -10.50 0.55
C ASP A 291 4.10 -10.06 2.02
N MET A 292 4.73 -8.89 2.26
CA MET A 292 4.73 -8.25 3.56
C MET A 292 3.62 -7.19 3.61
N VAL A 293 2.74 -7.32 4.58
CA VAL A 293 1.65 -6.38 4.84
C VAL A 293 1.87 -5.75 6.21
N ALA A 294 1.85 -4.42 6.28
CA ALA A 294 1.92 -3.70 7.54
C ALA A 294 0.50 -3.41 8.05
N SER A 295 0.20 -3.91 9.23
CA SER A 295 -0.97 -3.53 10.00
C SER A 295 -0.58 -2.55 11.11
N LYS A 296 -1.51 -1.67 11.48
CA LYS A 296 -1.28 -0.63 12.48
C LYS A 296 -2.30 -0.74 13.60
N LEU A 297 -1.89 -0.40 14.81
CA LEU A 297 -2.76 -0.26 15.96
C LEU A 297 -2.55 1.13 16.56
N LEU A 298 -3.57 1.98 16.50
CA LEU A 298 -3.59 3.24 17.24
C LEU A 298 -4.24 3.00 18.60
N ILE A 299 -3.66 3.59 19.63
CA ILE A 299 -4.05 3.40 21.02
C ILE A 299 -4.57 4.73 21.55
N ASP A 300 -5.79 4.72 22.08
CA ASP A 300 -6.35 5.86 22.80
C ASP A 300 -6.11 5.69 24.29
N THR A 301 -5.32 6.59 24.88
CA THR A 301 -5.03 6.63 26.32
C THR A 301 -5.90 7.65 27.06
N GLY A 302 -6.98 8.14 26.43
CA GLY A 302 -7.93 9.14 26.95
C GLY A 302 -7.83 10.52 26.27
N ALA A 303 -7.00 10.66 25.22
CA ALA A 303 -6.81 11.89 24.47
C ALA A 303 -7.27 11.78 23.00
N GLY A 304 -7.84 10.63 22.62
CA GLY A 304 -8.12 10.25 21.25
C GLY A 304 -6.94 9.57 20.57
N PHE A 305 -7.17 9.09 19.35
CA PHE A 305 -6.16 8.44 18.53
C PHE A 305 -5.19 9.45 17.92
N THR A 306 -3.89 9.25 18.16
CA THR A 306 -2.81 10.05 17.57
C THR A 306 -1.75 9.14 16.94
N ASP A 307 -0.99 9.66 15.98
CA ASP A 307 0.13 8.91 15.39
C ASP A 307 1.28 8.66 16.40
N ASP A 308 1.39 9.49 17.44
CA ASP A 308 2.36 9.32 18.52
C ASP A 308 2.07 8.09 19.39
N GLN A 309 0.84 7.57 19.34
CA GLN A 309 0.38 6.40 20.09
C GLN A 309 0.03 5.25 19.13
N ARG A 310 0.99 4.89 18.27
CA ARG A 310 0.85 3.87 17.24
C ARG A 310 1.87 2.75 17.40
N ILE A 311 1.42 1.52 17.16
CA ILE A 311 2.27 0.35 16.99
C ILE A 311 2.05 -0.20 15.59
N ASP A 312 3.14 -0.41 14.85
CA ASP A 312 3.12 -1.05 13.54
C ASP A 312 3.56 -2.52 13.67
N ALA A 313 2.86 -3.43 13.00
CA ALA A 313 3.19 -4.84 12.95
C ALA A 313 3.17 -5.33 11.51
N THR A 314 4.27 -5.91 11.05
CA THR A 314 4.34 -6.51 9.71
C THR A 314 4.00 -7.98 9.77
N ASN A 315 3.23 -8.46 8.81
CA ASN A 315 2.93 -9.87 8.62
C ASN A 315 3.29 -10.33 7.21
N ASN A 316 3.76 -11.57 7.11
CA ASN A 316 4.04 -12.25 5.84
C ASN A 316 2.79 -13.05 5.41
N VAL A 317 2.40 -12.97 4.14
CA VAL A 317 1.34 -13.79 3.57
C VAL A 317 1.88 -15.22 3.39
N PHE A 318 1.31 -16.24 4.03
CA PHE A 318 1.83 -17.62 3.92
C PHE A 318 1.07 -18.53 2.94
N GLY A 319 0.01 -18.01 2.30
CA GLY A 319 -0.74 -18.67 1.23
C GLY A 319 -2.03 -19.39 1.65
N ASP A 320 -2.42 -19.26 2.91
CA ASP A 320 -3.73 -19.68 3.44
C ASP A 320 -4.70 -18.48 3.60
N ASP A 321 -4.34 -17.33 3.04
CA ASP A 321 -4.98 -16.01 3.18
C ASP A 321 -5.21 -15.58 4.64
N ARG A 322 -4.65 -16.30 5.61
CA ARG A 322 -4.80 -16.01 7.03
C ARG A 322 -3.63 -15.18 7.49
N MET A 323 -3.96 -14.04 8.07
CA MET A 323 -3.03 -13.12 8.67
C MET A 323 -3.13 -13.20 10.19
N THR A 324 -2.00 -13.13 10.89
CA THR A 324 -1.94 -13.05 12.35
C THR A 324 -0.90 -12.00 12.72
N VAL A 325 -1.34 -10.99 13.45
CA VAL A 325 -0.49 -9.90 13.95
C VAL A 325 -0.59 -9.84 15.46
N THR A 326 0.52 -9.57 16.13
CA THR A 326 0.59 -9.44 17.58
C THR A 326 1.18 -8.08 17.92
N PHE A 327 0.46 -7.32 18.74
CA PHE A 327 0.87 -6.01 19.23
C PHE A 327 1.28 -6.11 20.70
N ASP A 328 2.44 -5.54 21.05
CA ASP A 328 2.92 -5.43 22.43
C ASP A 328 2.41 -4.14 23.07
N LEU A 329 1.46 -4.28 23.99
CA LEU A 329 0.83 -3.18 24.73
C LEU A 329 1.48 -2.94 26.10
N SER A 330 2.59 -3.62 26.43
CA SER A 330 3.20 -3.57 27.77
C SER A 330 3.68 -2.18 28.20
N ALA A 331 3.98 -1.31 27.24
CA ALA A 331 4.37 0.08 27.49
C ALA A 331 3.18 0.99 27.90
N TYR A 332 1.94 0.53 27.74
CA TYR A 332 0.74 1.32 27.95
C TYR A 332 0.07 0.94 29.28
N THR A 333 -0.16 1.94 30.12
CA THR A 333 -0.74 1.74 31.47
C THR A 333 -2.23 2.05 31.54
N ASN A 334 -2.76 2.84 30.60
CA ASN A 334 -4.18 3.10 30.43
C ASN A 334 -4.53 3.01 28.93
N ILE A 335 -5.52 2.17 28.59
CA ILE A 335 -6.03 2.01 27.23
C ILE A 335 -7.55 2.12 27.30
N ASP A 336 -8.09 3.21 26.75
CA ASP A 336 -9.53 3.46 26.68
C ASP A 336 -10.14 2.72 25.49
N SER A 337 -9.46 2.74 24.34
CA SER A 337 -9.84 1.99 23.15
C SER A 337 -8.66 1.80 22.20
N VAL A 338 -8.80 0.87 21.25
CA VAL A 338 -7.82 0.64 20.19
C VAL A 338 -8.48 0.71 18.81
N ARG A 339 -7.73 1.22 17.85
CA ARG A 339 -8.12 1.26 16.44
C ARG A 339 -7.15 0.44 15.61
N PHE A 340 -7.66 -0.65 15.05
CA PHE A 340 -6.89 -1.57 14.23
C PHE A 340 -7.04 -1.26 12.74
N HIS A 341 -5.93 -1.03 12.07
CA HIS A 341 -5.82 -0.84 10.63
C HIS A 341 -5.14 -2.07 10.01
N PRO A 342 -5.89 -2.99 9.39
CA PRO A 342 -5.32 -4.22 8.83
C PRO A 342 -4.39 -3.98 7.65
N LEU A 343 -4.71 -3.01 6.78
CA LEU A 343 -3.91 -2.65 5.61
C LEU A 343 -4.30 -1.24 5.13
N ASP A 344 -3.31 -0.37 4.89
CA ASP A 344 -3.54 0.95 4.30
C ASP A 344 -3.25 0.99 2.79
N GLY A 345 -3.92 1.89 2.07
CA GLY A 345 -3.73 2.16 0.64
C GLY A 345 -4.63 1.36 -0.30
N TRP A 346 -5.39 0.39 0.22
CA TRP A 346 -6.11 -0.58 -0.61
C TRP A 346 -7.57 -0.76 -0.19
N VAL A 347 -8.41 -0.93 -1.21
CA VAL A 347 -9.79 -1.39 -1.04
C VAL A 347 -9.75 -2.88 -0.77
N SER A 348 -10.41 -3.34 0.29
CA SER A 348 -10.24 -4.71 0.77
C SER A 348 -11.52 -5.31 1.35
N ARG A 349 -11.58 -6.64 1.31
CA ARG A 349 -12.53 -7.47 2.07
C ARG A 349 -11.78 -8.17 3.19
N ILE A 350 -12.35 -8.11 4.38
CA ILE A 350 -11.66 -8.56 5.59
C ILE A 350 -12.61 -9.42 6.42
N SER A 351 -12.11 -10.55 6.91
CA SER A 351 -12.83 -11.39 7.87
C SER A 351 -12.01 -11.53 9.13
N VAL A 352 -12.38 -10.83 10.19
CA VAL A 352 -11.75 -11.01 11.50
C VAL A 352 -12.11 -12.40 12.03
N LEU A 353 -11.08 -13.22 12.26
CA LEU A 353 -11.22 -14.58 12.79
C LEU A 353 -11.18 -14.59 14.32
N SER A 354 -10.27 -13.80 14.90
CA SER A 354 -10.14 -13.63 16.35
C SER A 354 -9.38 -12.36 16.68
N ALA A 355 -9.67 -11.78 17.84
CA ALA A 355 -8.90 -10.70 18.44
C ALA A 355 -8.86 -10.95 19.95
N VAL A 356 -7.68 -11.26 20.47
CA VAL A 356 -7.52 -11.74 21.85
C VAL A 356 -6.38 -10.99 22.51
N SER A 357 -6.63 -10.51 23.73
CA SER A 357 -5.62 -9.92 24.60
C SER A 357 -5.40 -10.74 25.86
N ASP A 358 -4.41 -10.38 26.67
CA ASP A 358 -4.19 -10.99 27.98
C ASP A 358 -5.40 -10.83 28.93
N LEU A 359 -6.28 -9.85 28.66
CA LEU A 359 -7.53 -9.62 29.41
C LEU A 359 -8.75 -10.36 28.82
N GLY A 360 -8.60 -11.04 27.68
CA GLY A 360 -9.65 -11.76 26.97
C GLY A 360 -9.96 -11.19 25.59
N ASP A 361 -11.13 -11.55 25.05
CA ASP A 361 -11.54 -11.20 23.69
C ASP A 361 -11.72 -9.68 23.51
N ALA A 362 -11.08 -9.15 22.46
CA ALA A 362 -11.16 -7.75 22.06
C ALA A 362 -12.10 -7.61 20.86
N ALA A 363 -13.40 -7.38 21.11
CA ALA A 363 -14.38 -7.28 20.03
C ALA A 363 -14.05 -6.12 19.07
N LEU A 364 -13.81 -6.45 17.81
CA LEU A 364 -13.53 -5.49 16.74
C LEU A 364 -14.80 -5.18 15.95
N VAL A 365 -15.12 -3.90 15.82
CA VAL A 365 -16.26 -3.39 15.04
C VAL A 365 -15.75 -2.65 13.81
N ALA A 366 -16.12 -3.13 12.63
CA ALA A 366 -15.77 -2.48 11.37
C ALA A 366 -16.50 -1.14 11.24
N GLU A 367 -15.77 -0.07 10.93
CA GLU A 367 -16.34 1.26 10.74
C GLU A 367 -16.24 1.69 9.28
N GLY A 368 -17.38 2.05 8.68
CA GLY A 368 -17.45 2.40 7.26
C GLY A 368 -17.34 1.21 6.29
N ALA A 369 -17.56 -0.03 6.76
CA ALA A 369 -17.65 -1.23 5.94
C ALA A 369 -19.10 -1.63 5.63
N SER A 370 -19.27 -2.40 4.56
CA SER A 370 -20.48 -3.20 4.33
C SER A 370 -20.22 -4.63 4.80
N SER A 371 -20.85 -5.02 5.90
CA SER A 371 -20.69 -6.34 6.53
C SER A 371 -21.75 -7.33 6.05
N ALA A 372 -21.33 -8.47 5.51
CA ALA A 372 -22.21 -9.58 5.13
C ALA A 372 -21.50 -10.92 5.35
N ASP A 373 -22.18 -11.89 5.96
CA ASP A 373 -21.68 -13.26 6.18
C ASP A 373 -20.29 -13.35 6.85
N GLY A 374 -20.00 -12.42 7.79
CA GLY A 374 -18.70 -12.36 8.49
C GLY A 374 -17.56 -11.79 7.65
N VAL A 375 -17.87 -11.14 6.52
CA VAL A 375 -16.93 -10.43 5.66
C VAL A 375 -17.28 -8.95 5.65
N ASP A 376 -16.30 -8.13 6.02
CA ASP A 376 -16.38 -6.67 5.99
C ASP A 376 -15.75 -6.15 4.70
N THR A 377 -16.57 -5.56 3.84
CA THR A 377 -16.11 -4.95 2.59
C THR A 377 -15.91 -3.45 2.77
N PHE A 378 -14.66 -2.99 2.69
CA PHE A 378 -14.31 -1.58 2.75
C PHE A 378 -14.11 -1.03 1.34
N LEU A 379 -14.87 0.01 0.99
CA LEU A 379 -14.71 0.75 -0.27
C LEU A 379 -13.77 1.96 -0.16
N THR A 380 -13.09 2.09 0.98
CA THR A 380 -12.06 3.09 1.24
C THR A 380 -10.68 2.45 1.15
N THR A 381 -9.64 3.26 0.99
CA THR A 381 -8.23 2.81 1.04
C THR A 381 -7.67 2.80 2.45
N ASN A 382 -8.49 3.02 3.48
CA ASN A 382 -8.06 3.05 4.87
C ASN A 382 -9.10 2.30 5.73
N PRO A 383 -9.17 0.96 5.61
CA PRO A 383 -10.03 0.13 6.43
C PRO A 383 -9.59 0.17 7.89
N TRP A 384 -10.55 0.20 8.81
CA TRP A 384 -10.24 0.14 10.23
C TRP A 384 -11.37 -0.45 11.06
N TYR A 385 -10.97 -0.95 12.23
CA TYR A 385 -11.84 -1.51 13.24
C TYR A 385 -11.64 -0.78 14.56
N LEU A 386 -12.72 -0.58 15.31
CA LEU A 386 -12.68 -0.07 16.67
C LEU A 386 -12.90 -1.20 17.67
N SER A 387 -12.10 -1.24 18.73
CA SER A 387 -12.41 -2.00 19.93
C SER A 387 -12.39 -1.09 21.14
N SER A 388 -13.49 -1.09 21.89
CA SER A 388 -13.59 -0.48 23.23
C SER A 388 -13.52 -1.54 24.33
N ALA A 389 -13.15 -2.79 24.00
CA ALA A 389 -12.94 -3.82 24.99
C ALA A 389 -11.64 -3.56 25.77
N PRO A 390 -11.58 -3.89 27.07
CA PRO A 390 -10.33 -3.79 27.83
C PRO A 390 -9.25 -4.70 27.22
N VAL A 391 -8.07 -4.13 26.95
CA VAL A 391 -6.89 -4.84 26.45
C VAL A 391 -5.66 -4.46 27.27
N ALA A 392 -4.72 -5.40 27.45
CA ALA A 392 -3.43 -5.16 28.09
C ALA A 392 -2.45 -6.28 27.71
N GLY A 393 -1.16 -6.05 27.96
CA GLY A 393 -0.11 -7.03 27.70
C GLY A 393 0.09 -7.21 26.20
N THR A 394 -0.51 -8.23 25.61
CA THR A 394 -0.50 -8.42 24.15
C THR A 394 -1.90 -8.32 23.55
N LEU A 395 -1.98 -7.97 22.27
CA LEU A 395 -3.20 -8.09 21.46
C LEU A 395 -2.86 -8.83 20.17
N GLU A 396 -3.36 -10.06 20.04
CA GLU A 396 -3.23 -10.88 18.83
C GLU A 396 -4.51 -10.80 18.01
N ILE A 397 -4.40 -10.45 16.73
CA ILE A 397 -5.52 -10.38 15.80
C ILE A 397 -5.25 -11.33 14.63
N SER A 398 -6.16 -12.28 14.41
CA SER A 398 -6.18 -13.14 13.23
C SER A 398 -7.30 -12.71 12.28
N PHE A 399 -7.02 -12.61 10.98
CA PHE A 399 -8.00 -12.20 9.98
C PHE A 399 -7.67 -12.76 8.59
N HIS A 400 -8.68 -12.87 7.73
CA HIS A 400 -8.48 -13.02 6.29
C HIS A 400 -8.51 -11.67 5.59
N LEU A 401 -7.67 -11.51 4.56
CA LEU A 401 -7.53 -10.26 3.80
C LEU A 401 -7.54 -10.55 2.29
N GLU A 402 -8.45 -9.89 1.57
CA GLU A 402 -8.55 -9.96 0.12
C GLU A 402 -8.59 -8.53 -0.46
N LEU A 403 -7.79 -8.27 -1.50
CA LEU A 403 -7.82 -6.98 -2.20
C LEU A 403 -8.96 -6.95 -3.21
N VAL A 404 -9.69 -5.83 -3.27
CA VAL A 404 -10.76 -5.63 -4.25
C VAL A 404 -10.17 -5.02 -5.53
N PRO A 405 -10.32 -5.68 -6.69
CA PRO A 405 -9.79 -5.16 -7.95
C PRO A 405 -10.38 -3.80 -8.32
N LYS A 406 -9.58 -2.90 -8.91
CA LYS A 406 -10.01 -1.55 -9.31
C LYS A 406 -11.29 -1.54 -10.14
N ALA A 407 -11.43 -2.43 -11.12
CA ALA A 407 -12.63 -2.51 -11.95
C ALA A 407 -13.90 -2.87 -11.15
N GLU A 408 -13.76 -3.73 -10.13
CA GLU A 408 -14.83 -4.06 -9.20
C GLU A 408 -15.14 -2.88 -8.28
N THR A 409 -14.12 -2.19 -7.78
CA THR A 409 -14.27 -0.96 -6.99
C THR A 409 -15.03 0.12 -7.77
N GLU A 410 -14.63 0.38 -9.02
CA GLU A 410 -15.30 1.34 -9.90
C GLU A 410 -16.76 0.94 -10.15
N TRP A 411 -17.02 -0.34 -10.41
CA TRP A 411 -18.38 -0.84 -10.58
C TRP A 411 -19.22 -0.68 -9.31
N ASN A 412 -18.68 -1.02 -8.14
CA ASN A 412 -19.35 -0.87 -6.85
C ASN A 412 -19.69 0.60 -6.55
N ILE A 413 -18.75 1.52 -6.79
CA ILE A 413 -18.98 2.96 -6.63
C ILE A 413 -20.09 3.45 -7.58
N LEU A 414 -20.07 3.03 -8.85
CA LEU A 414 -21.09 3.42 -9.84
C LEU A 414 -22.48 2.88 -9.48
N GLN A 415 -22.57 1.65 -8.95
CA GLN A 415 -23.84 1.09 -8.49
C GLN A 415 -24.38 1.83 -7.26
N LEU A 416 -23.51 2.19 -6.31
CA LEU A 416 -23.90 2.97 -5.14
C LEU A 416 -24.40 4.38 -5.51
N ASP A 417 -23.72 5.06 -6.45
CA ASP A 417 -24.19 6.35 -6.98
C ASP A 417 -25.55 6.21 -7.65
N ARG A 418 -25.75 5.16 -8.47
CA ARG A 418 -27.06 4.86 -9.06
C ARG A 418 -28.15 4.65 -7.99
N LEU A 419 -27.87 3.85 -6.96
CA LEU A 419 -28.82 3.59 -5.87
C LEU A 419 -29.12 4.86 -5.05
N ALA A 420 -28.12 5.69 -4.78
CA ALA A 420 -28.28 6.96 -4.09
C ALA A 420 -29.18 7.92 -4.89
N ARG A 421 -29.01 7.98 -6.21
CA ARG A 421 -29.87 8.76 -7.11
C ARG A 421 -31.31 8.25 -7.09
N ILE A 422 -31.53 6.94 -7.10
CA ILE A 422 -32.87 6.33 -7.00
C ILE A 422 -33.52 6.70 -5.66
N ARG A 423 -32.83 6.50 -4.53
CA ARG A 423 -33.36 6.86 -3.19
C ARG A 423 -33.68 8.34 -3.06
N THR A 424 -32.85 9.19 -3.67
CA THR A 424 -33.08 10.64 -3.70
C THR A 424 -34.35 10.95 -4.50
N ALA A 425 -34.50 10.36 -5.68
CA ALA A 425 -35.69 10.52 -6.51
C ALA A 425 -36.98 10.01 -5.82
N GLU A 426 -36.91 8.87 -5.13
CA GLU A 426 -38.03 8.34 -4.33
C GLU A 426 -38.43 9.29 -3.19
N ARG A 427 -37.43 9.82 -2.47
CA ARG A 427 -37.66 10.81 -1.40
C ARG A 427 -38.29 12.09 -1.93
N ASP A 428 -37.80 12.59 -3.07
CA ASP A 428 -38.30 13.83 -3.67
C ASP A 428 -39.73 13.63 -4.20
N ALA A 429 -40.03 12.46 -4.78
CA ALA A 429 -41.40 12.08 -5.19
C ALA A 429 -42.36 11.99 -4.00
N ALA A 430 -41.95 11.34 -2.90
CA ALA A 430 -42.75 11.25 -1.68
C ALA A 430 -43.01 12.64 -1.06
N THR A 431 -42.01 13.53 -1.13
CA THR A 431 -42.13 14.92 -0.65
C THR A 431 -43.13 15.72 -1.51
N ALA A 432 -43.12 15.53 -2.83
CA ALA A 432 -44.07 16.17 -3.75
C ALA A 432 -45.51 15.68 -3.51
N GLU A 433 -45.71 14.37 -3.37
CA GLU A 433 -47.04 13.78 -3.07
C GLU A 433 -47.60 14.27 -1.73
N PHE A 434 -46.75 14.34 -0.70
CA PHE A 434 -47.13 14.91 0.60
C PHE A 434 -47.56 16.37 0.48
N THR A 435 -46.80 17.17 -0.29
CA THR A 435 -47.09 18.60 -0.50
C THR A 435 -48.43 18.79 -1.21
N GLU A 436 -48.69 18.03 -2.28
CA GLU A 436 -49.96 18.07 -3.01
C GLU A 436 -51.14 17.68 -2.09
N THR A 437 -50.99 16.59 -1.33
CA THR A 437 -52.02 16.14 -0.38
C THR A 437 -52.30 17.20 0.70
N TYR A 438 -51.25 17.85 1.19
CA TYR A 438 -51.36 18.91 2.17
C TYR A 438 -52.08 20.14 1.60
N GLU A 439 -51.75 20.56 0.37
CA GLU A 439 -52.44 21.66 -0.31
C GLU A 439 -53.92 21.37 -0.55
N GLN A 440 -54.26 20.14 -0.98
CA GLN A 440 -55.64 19.69 -1.12
C GLN A 440 -56.40 19.76 0.21
N LEU A 441 -55.81 19.22 1.29
CA LEU A 441 -56.40 19.25 2.62
C LEU A 441 -56.66 20.69 3.10
N MET A 442 -55.69 21.58 2.90
CA MET A 442 -55.81 22.99 3.25
C MET A 442 -56.87 23.70 2.40
N GLY A 443 -57.02 23.33 1.13
CA GLY A 443 -58.11 23.77 0.25
C GLY A 443 -59.48 23.35 0.80
N THR A 444 -59.66 22.06 1.10
CA THR A 444 -60.92 21.54 1.67
C THR A 444 -61.24 22.17 3.04
N ALA A 445 -60.21 22.44 3.86
CA ALA A 445 -60.41 23.12 5.14
C ALA A 445 -60.96 24.55 4.97
N ARG A 446 -60.49 25.29 3.95
CA ARG A 446 -61.01 26.62 3.62
C ARG A 446 -62.46 26.55 3.14
N GLU A 447 -62.77 25.64 2.22
CA GLU A 447 -64.14 25.43 1.73
C GLU A 447 -65.12 25.09 2.87
N LEU A 448 -64.68 24.26 3.83
CA LEU A 448 -65.47 23.91 5.01
C LEU A 448 -65.76 25.14 5.89
N ASP A 449 -64.77 26.01 6.08
CA ASP A 449 -64.93 27.23 6.86
C ASP A 449 -65.86 28.24 6.17
N ASP A 450 -65.77 28.38 4.84
CA ASP A 450 -66.71 29.18 4.05
C ASP A 450 -68.14 28.64 4.17
N ALA A 451 -68.34 27.34 3.99
CA ALA A 451 -69.65 26.69 4.15
C ALA A 451 -70.21 26.85 5.57
N ARG A 452 -69.36 26.79 6.59
CA ARG A 452 -69.75 27.07 7.98
C ARG A 452 -70.17 28.53 8.16
N SER A 453 -69.52 29.47 7.50
CA SER A 453 -69.86 30.89 7.53
C SER A 453 -71.23 31.13 6.87
N GLU A 454 -71.45 30.58 5.67
CA GLU A 454 -72.74 30.66 4.98
C GLU A 454 -73.89 30.03 5.79
N LEU A 455 -73.63 28.88 6.43
CA LEU A 455 -74.59 28.23 7.31
C LEU A 455 -74.95 29.13 8.51
N ARG A 456 -73.98 29.81 9.11
CA ARG A 456 -74.21 30.78 10.19
C ARG A 456 -75.05 31.96 9.72
N GLU A 457 -74.77 32.50 8.53
CA GLU A 457 -75.56 33.60 7.96
C GLU A 457 -76.99 33.16 7.65
N THR A 458 -77.16 31.98 7.06
CA THR A 458 -78.46 31.40 6.73
C THR A 458 -79.29 31.15 7.98
N ARG A 459 -78.69 30.58 9.03
CA ARG A 459 -79.35 30.44 10.36
C ARG A 459 -79.77 31.78 10.94
N SER A 460 -78.91 32.80 10.84
CA SER A 460 -79.21 34.15 11.31
C SER A 460 -80.34 34.82 10.51
N ARG A 461 -80.42 34.59 9.20
CA ARG A 461 -81.55 35.01 8.35
C ARG A 461 -82.84 34.29 8.74
N LEU A 462 -82.81 32.98 8.91
CA LEU A 462 -83.95 32.17 9.36
C LEU A 462 -84.50 32.71 10.70
N GLN A 463 -83.62 32.94 11.67
CA GLN A 463 -84.00 33.47 12.98
C GLN A 463 -84.65 34.86 12.87
N ARG A 464 -84.12 35.75 12.00
CA ARG A 464 -84.74 37.06 11.72
C ARG A 464 -86.12 36.93 11.07
N ILE A 465 -86.29 36.00 10.14
CA ILE A 465 -87.60 35.71 9.51
C ILE A 465 -88.59 35.21 10.54
N GLU A 466 -88.19 34.25 11.39
CA GLU A 466 -89.02 33.71 12.48
C GLU A 466 -89.46 34.78 13.46
N GLN A 467 -88.59 35.76 13.72
CA GLN A 467 -88.86 36.90 14.58
C GLN A 467 -89.60 38.05 13.86
N SER A 468 -89.84 38.00 12.55
CA SER A 468 -90.56 39.06 11.84
C SER A 468 -92.05 39.11 12.20
N ARG A 469 -92.65 40.32 12.14
CA ARG A 469 -94.09 40.52 12.42
C ARG A 469 -94.99 39.74 11.45
N ALA A 470 -94.60 39.65 10.17
CA ALA A 470 -95.34 38.90 9.14
C ALA A 470 -95.35 37.38 9.39
N TRP A 471 -94.23 36.82 9.85
CA TRP A 471 -94.16 35.39 10.21
C TRP A 471 -94.96 35.08 11.48
N ARG A 472 -94.87 35.93 12.51
CA ARG A 472 -95.65 35.79 13.75
C ARG A 472 -97.15 35.90 13.50
N ALA A 473 -97.60 36.81 12.63
CA ALA A 473 -99.01 37.00 12.28
C ALA A 473 -99.63 35.81 11.52
N THR A 474 -98.82 35.05 10.76
CA THR A 474 -99.28 33.88 10.00
C THR A 474 -99.17 32.56 10.79
N ARG A 475 -98.63 32.59 12.02
CA ARG A 475 -98.48 31.41 12.90
C ARG A 475 -99.81 30.70 13.21
N PRO A 476 -100.94 31.38 13.50
CA PRO A 476 -102.25 30.75 13.69
C PRO A 476 -102.77 30.11 12.39
N VAL A 477 -102.64 30.80 11.26
CA VAL A 477 -103.09 30.34 9.93
C VAL A 477 -102.37 29.05 9.52
N ARG A 478 -101.06 28.94 9.80
CA ARG A 478 -100.27 27.74 9.50
C ARG A 478 -100.51 26.59 10.47
N ALA A 479 -100.86 26.87 11.72
CA ALA A 479 -101.29 25.85 12.69
C ALA A 479 -102.63 25.22 12.27
N VAL A 480 -103.56 26.05 11.78
CA VAL A 480 -104.83 25.60 11.19
C VAL A 480 -104.57 24.83 9.88
N ALA A 481 -103.71 25.31 8.98
CA ALA A 481 -103.37 24.60 7.74
C ALA A 481 -102.68 23.23 7.99
N ARG A 482 -101.83 23.11 9.02
CA ARG A 482 -101.25 21.82 9.45
C ARG A 482 -102.29 20.89 10.05
N ARG A 483 -103.21 21.40 10.89
CA ARG A 483 -104.35 20.62 11.40
C ARG A 483 -105.27 20.15 10.28
N LEU A 484 -105.54 21.00 9.28
CA LEU A 484 -106.36 20.66 8.12
C LEU A 484 -105.67 19.64 7.20
N ARG A 485 -104.35 19.72 6.98
CA ARG A 485 -103.60 18.66 6.27
C ARG A 485 -103.62 17.34 7.04
N ALA A 486 -103.34 17.36 8.34
CA ALA A 486 -103.39 16.17 9.20
C ALA A 486 -104.80 15.55 9.29
N LEU A 487 -105.87 16.35 9.19
CA LEU A 487 -107.25 15.86 9.09
C LEU A 487 -107.60 15.32 7.70
N ARG A 488 -106.99 15.85 6.64
CA ARG A 488 -107.16 15.40 5.25
C ARG A 488 -106.41 14.10 4.98
N ASP A 489 -105.24 13.94 5.58
CA ASP A 489 -104.42 12.71 5.54
C ASP A 489 -104.96 11.61 6.46
N ARG A 490 -105.88 11.93 7.39
CA ARG A 490 -106.66 10.95 8.19
C ARG A 490 -108.00 10.56 7.56
N ARG A 491 -108.41 11.21 6.46
CA ARG A 491 -109.65 10.95 5.70
C ARG A 491 -109.38 10.37 4.30
N ARG A 492 -108.12 10.16 3.94
CA ARG A 492 -107.66 9.27 2.88
C ARG A 492 -107.01 8.06 3.54
#